data_AF-A0A4R4S933-F1
#
_entry.id   AF-A0A4R4S933-F1
#
_cell.length_a   1.000
_cell.length_b   1.000
_cell.length_c   1.000
_cell.angle_alpha   90.00
_cell.angle_beta   90.00
_cell.angle_gamma   90.00
#
_symmetry.space_group_name_H-M   'P 1'
#
loop_
_entity.id
_entity.type
_entity.pdbx_description
1 polymer ?
#
loop_
_entity_poly.entity_id
_entity_poly.type
_entity_poly.pdbx_seq_one_letter_code
_entity_poly.pdbx_strand_id
1 'polypeptide(L)'
;MTEGDAPGLPPWLGITAVGPANAPGERAVLSAVTARSRVDLFATLVDALGLPGYVGRNWDALADSLRDRLDAGPLTLVVDDATQLLADEPVGHLGLLLAVLGDAAGDAPHPLRVVLRDAPDRVPDLRRRTARALPRR
;
A
#
# COMPACT_ATOMS: atom_id res chain seq x y z
N MET A 1 -11.80 22.82 -1.67
CA MET A 1 -10.56 22.61 -0.91
C MET A 1 -10.13 21.20 -1.21
N THR A 2 -9.27 21.04 -2.21
CA THR A 2 -8.95 19.76 -2.85
C THR A 2 -8.06 18.91 -1.95
N GLU A 3 -8.48 17.67 -1.81
CA GLU A 3 -7.90 16.61 -1.00
C GLU A 3 -6.47 16.29 -1.48
N GLY A 4 -5.48 16.60 -0.65
CA GLY A 4 -4.38 15.69 -0.31
C GLY A 4 -3.37 15.23 -1.36
N ASP A 5 -3.34 15.75 -2.59
CA ASP A 5 -2.22 15.47 -3.50
C ASP A 5 -0.99 16.27 -3.05
N ALA A 6 -0.15 15.66 -2.22
CA ALA A 6 1.11 16.30 -1.84
C ALA A 6 2.05 16.31 -3.04
N PRO A 7 2.67 17.47 -3.36
CA PRO A 7 3.60 17.56 -4.47
C PRO A 7 4.73 16.52 -4.31
N GLY A 8 4.90 15.64 -5.30
CA GLY A 8 6.00 14.68 -5.36
C GLY A 8 5.64 13.22 -5.06
N LEU A 9 4.39 12.87 -4.80
CA LEU A 9 3.96 11.45 -4.75
C LEU A 9 3.58 10.94 -6.15
N PRO A 10 3.79 9.65 -6.44
CA PRO A 10 3.28 9.06 -7.67
C PRO A 10 1.74 9.00 -7.64
N PRO A 11 1.06 9.05 -8.80
CA PRO A 11 -0.40 9.18 -8.88
C PRO A 11 -1.19 7.98 -8.31
N TRP A 12 -0.53 6.83 -8.15
CA TRP A 12 -1.11 5.64 -7.52
C TRP A 12 -1.10 5.72 -5.99
N LEU A 13 -0.36 6.67 -5.37
CA LEU A 13 -0.14 6.73 -3.92
C LEU A 13 -0.70 8.02 -3.30
N GLY A 14 -1.63 7.86 -2.36
CA GLY A 14 -2.16 8.94 -1.53
C GLY A 14 -1.81 8.79 -0.05
N ILE A 15 -1.71 9.90 0.67
CA ILE A 15 -1.57 9.94 2.13
C ILE A 15 -2.63 10.86 2.70
N THR A 16 -3.46 10.38 3.63
CA THR A 16 -4.57 11.16 4.23
C THR A 16 -4.72 10.93 5.74
N ALA A 17 -5.28 11.93 6.43
CA ALA A 17 -5.63 11.86 7.85
C ALA A 17 -7.09 11.41 8.09
N VAL A 18 -7.99 11.65 7.13
CA VAL A 18 -9.45 11.47 7.27
C VAL A 18 -10.08 11.08 5.93
N GLY A 19 -11.16 10.30 5.98
CA GLY A 19 -12.13 10.17 4.88
C GLY A 19 -12.17 8.79 4.22
N PRO A 20 -13.32 8.41 3.62
CA PRO A 20 -13.34 7.29 2.69
C PRO A 20 -12.46 7.68 1.50
N ALA A 21 -11.49 6.84 1.16
CA ALA A 21 -10.91 6.87 -0.17
C ALA A 21 -12.04 6.53 -1.15
N ASN A 22 -12.75 7.55 -1.64
CA ASN A 22 -13.76 7.40 -2.68
C ASN A 22 -13.00 7.11 -3.97
N ALA A 23 -12.65 5.85 -4.15
CA ALA A 23 -11.98 5.35 -5.32
C ALA A 23 -12.87 4.29 -5.98
N PRO A 24 -13.00 4.33 -7.32
CA PRO A 24 -13.75 3.32 -8.06
C PRO A 24 -13.06 1.95 -7.96
N GLY A 25 -13.84 0.88 -7.93
CA GLY A 25 -13.35 -0.49 -7.86
C GLY A 25 -13.53 -1.17 -6.50
N GLU A 26 -12.95 -2.35 -6.36
CA GLU A 26 -12.98 -3.06 -5.09
C GLU A 26 -12.04 -2.39 -4.09
N ARG A 27 -12.44 -2.44 -2.82
CA ARG A 27 -11.67 -1.86 -1.73
C ARG A 27 -11.19 -2.95 -0.78
N ALA A 28 -9.88 -3.07 -0.64
CA ALA A 28 -9.21 -3.85 0.38
C ALA A 28 -8.72 -2.93 1.50
N VAL A 29 -8.91 -3.34 2.75
CA VAL A 29 -8.43 -2.59 3.92
C VAL A 29 -7.45 -3.45 4.70
N LEU A 30 -6.24 -2.94 4.89
CA LEU A 30 -5.18 -3.56 5.67
C LEU A 30 -4.94 -2.71 6.92
N SER A 31 -4.93 -3.33 8.10
CA SER A 31 -4.51 -2.65 9.33
C SER A 31 -3.01 -2.80 9.52
N ALA A 32 -2.27 -1.70 9.52
CA ALA A 32 -0.82 -1.75 9.63
C ALA A 32 -0.34 -2.19 11.03
N VAL A 33 -1.19 -2.11 12.05
CA VAL A 33 -0.88 -2.60 13.40
C VAL A 33 -0.65 -4.11 13.43
N THR A 34 -1.24 -4.85 12.48
CA THR A 34 -1.03 -6.29 12.30
C THR A 34 0.01 -6.61 11.23
N ALA A 35 0.65 -5.59 10.65
CA ALA A 35 1.60 -5.74 9.54
C ALA A 35 2.94 -5.05 9.86
N ARG A 36 3.38 -5.14 11.12
CA ARG A 36 4.58 -4.45 11.61
C ARG A 36 5.89 -5.13 11.23
N SER A 37 5.88 -6.44 10.97
CA SER A 37 7.01 -7.21 10.44
C SER A 37 6.74 -7.67 9.00
N ARG A 38 7.78 -8.13 8.27
CA ARG A 38 7.61 -8.68 6.92
C ARG A 38 6.71 -9.92 6.92
N VAL A 39 6.84 -10.77 7.94
CA VAL A 39 6.03 -12.00 8.07
C VAL A 39 4.56 -11.65 8.26
N ASP A 40 4.27 -10.73 9.17
CA ASP A 40 2.90 -10.34 9.48
C ASP A 40 2.26 -9.52 8.36
N LEU A 41 3.07 -8.74 7.62
CA LEU A 41 2.62 -8.06 6.41
C LEU A 41 2.07 -9.05 5.39
N PHE A 42 2.82 -10.10 5.03
CA PHE A 42 2.36 -11.06 4.03
C PHE A 42 1.12 -11.82 4.49
N ALA A 43 1.03 -12.18 5.77
CA ALA A 43 -0.19 -12.80 6.32
C ALA A 43 -1.39 -11.85 6.20
N THR A 44 -1.23 -10.59 6.62
CA THR A 44 -2.30 -9.59 6.57
C THR A 44 -2.72 -9.26 5.13
N LEU A 45 -1.78 -9.23 4.18
CA LEU A 45 -2.08 -9.01 2.76
C LEU A 45 -2.90 -10.15 2.15
N VAL A 46 -2.59 -11.40 2.49
CA VAL A 46 -3.37 -12.55 2.03
C VAL A 46 -4.83 -12.40 2.45
N ASP A 47 -5.07 -12.07 3.72
CA ASP A 47 -6.42 -11.88 4.24
C ASP A 47 -7.12 -10.67 3.63
N ALA A 48 -6.44 -9.51 3.56
CA ALA A 48 -7.02 -8.26 3.07
C ALA A 48 -7.37 -8.30 1.57
N LEU A 49 -6.61 -9.03 0.77
CA LEU A 49 -6.80 -9.17 -0.67
C LEU A 49 -7.59 -10.43 -1.05
N GLY A 50 -7.99 -11.26 -0.08
CA GLY A 50 -8.70 -12.51 -0.32
C GLY A 50 -7.88 -13.53 -1.13
N LEU A 51 -6.55 -13.52 -0.97
CA LEU A 51 -5.65 -14.40 -1.72
C LEU A 51 -5.71 -15.84 -1.21
N PRO A 52 -5.38 -16.84 -2.05
CA PRO A 52 -5.27 -18.22 -1.60
C PRO A 52 -4.21 -18.38 -0.49
N GLY A 53 -4.52 -19.16 0.54
CA GLY A 53 -3.61 -19.37 1.68
C GLY A 53 -2.28 -20.05 1.36
N TYR A 54 -2.12 -20.59 0.16
CA TYR A 54 -0.87 -21.19 -0.35
C TYR A 54 0.00 -20.19 -1.15
N VAL A 55 -0.44 -18.94 -1.32
CA VAL A 55 0.36 -17.91 -1.99
C VAL A 55 1.71 -17.74 -1.28
N GLY A 56 2.77 -17.63 -2.09
CA GLY A 56 4.12 -17.42 -1.58
C GLY A 56 4.20 -16.17 -0.70
N ARG A 57 4.85 -16.27 0.46
CA ARG A 57 5.06 -15.13 1.38
C ARG A 57 6.33 -14.36 1.02
N ASN A 58 6.41 -13.90 -0.22
CA ASN A 58 7.53 -13.16 -0.77
C ASN A 58 7.05 -12.07 -1.75
N TRP A 59 7.97 -11.19 -2.16
CA TRP A 59 7.65 -10.02 -2.97
C TRP A 59 7.19 -10.37 -4.39
N ASP A 60 7.79 -11.39 -5.02
CA ASP A 60 7.41 -11.82 -6.37
C ASP A 60 5.99 -12.39 -6.40
N ALA A 61 5.65 -13.24 -5.42
CA ALA A 61 4.31 -13.79 -5.28
C ALA A 61 3.25 -12.72 -4.99
N LEU A 62 3.62 -11.65 -4.27
CA LEU A 62 2.76 -10.49 -4.10
C LEU A 62 2.55 -9.74 -5.43
N ALA A 63 3.62 -9.51 -6.19
CA ALA A 63 3.53 -8.86 -7.50
C ALA A 63 2.63 -9.64 -8.46
N ASP A 64 2.79 -10.97 -8.53
CA ASP A 64 1.95 -11.83 -9.36
C ASP A 64 0.49 -11.82 -8.90
N SER A 65 0.24 -11.91 -7.59
CA SER A 65 -1.12 -11.84 -7.04
C SER A 65 -1.80 -10.50 -7.32
N LEU A 66 -1.04 -9.39 -7.26
CA LEU A 66 -1.55 -8.07 -7.61
C LEU A 66 -1.85 -7.96 -9.11
N ARG A 67 -1.00 -8.53 -9.97
CA ARG A 67 -1.26 -8.57 -11.42
C ARG A 67 -2.56 -9.31 -11.72
N ASP A 68 -2.72 -10.53 -11.21
CA ASP A 68 -3.95 -11.32 -11.41
C ASP A 68 -5.19 -10.57 -10.88
N ARG A 69 -5.04 -9.91 -9.73
CA ARG A 69 -6.13 -9.14 -9.14
C ARG A 69 -6.49 -7.91 -9.98
N LEU A 70 -5.51 -7.20 -10.51
CA LEU A 70 -5.71 -6.02 -11.33
C LEU A 70 -6.13 -6.39 -12.76
N ASP A 71 -5.84 -7.59 -13.26
CA ASP A 71 -6.43 -8.11 -14.50
C ASP A 71 -7.95 -8.29 -14.37
N ALA A 72 -8.43 -8.68 -13.18
CA ALA A 72 -9.86 -8.82 -12.89
C ALA A 72 -10.60 -7.49 -12.67
N GLY A 73 -9.90 -6.40 -12.34
CA GLY A 73 -10.50 -5.07 -12.20
C GLY A 73 -9.75 -4.12 -11.26
N PRO A 74 -10.17 -2.84 -11.18
CA PRO A 74 -9.52 -1.83 -10.36
C PRO A 74 -9.55 -2.16 -8.87
N LEU A 75 -8.47 -1.82 -8.16
CA LEU A 75 -8.29 -2.07 -6.73
C LEU A 75 -7.86 -0.80 -6.00
N THR A 76 -8.51 -0.55 -4.87
CA THR A 76 -8.04 0.41 -3.87
C THR A 76 -7.61 -0.29 -2.60
N LEU A 77 -6.31 -0.26 -2.31
CA LEU A 77 -5.73 -0.73 -1.06
C LEU A 77 -5.62 0.42 -0.07
N VAL A 78 -6.40 0.37 1.01
CA VAL A 78 -6.31 1.33 2.11
C VAL A 78 -5.50 0.69 3.23
N VAL A 79 -4.44 1.37 3.67
CA VAL A 79 -3.63 0.96 4.81
C VAL A 79 -3.93 1.88 5.99
N ASP A 80 -4.52 1.32 7.04
CA ASP A 80 -4.83 2.03 8.29
C ASP A 80 -3.65 1.98 9.27
N ASP A 81 -3.53 3.01 10.11
CA ASP A 81 -2.41 3.19 11.05
C ASP A 81 -1.04 3.10 10.33
N ALA A 82 -0.96 3.64 9.11
CA ALA A 82 0.11 3.33 8.16
C ALA A 82 1.54 3.62 8.65
N THR A 83 1.74 4.44 9.68
CA THR A 83 3.03 4.62 10.36
C THR A 83 3.55 3.31 10.96
N GLN A 84 2.66 2.38 11.36
CA GLN A 84 2.99 1.07 11.91
C GLN A 84 3.42 0.05 10.84
N LEU A 85 3.17 0.33 9.55
CA LEU A 85 3.41 -0.63 8.47
C LEU A 85 4.90 -0.95 8.39
N LEU A 86 5.32 -2.20 8.56
CA LEU A 86 6.73 -2.58 8.58
C LEU A 86 7.57 -1.77 9.59
N ALA A 87 6.97 -1.32 10.70
CA ALA A 87 7.66 -0.50 11.70
C ALA A 87 8.76 -1.25 12.46
N ASP A 88 8.69 -2.59 12.50
CA ASP A 88 9.71 -3.43 13.14
C ASP A 88 10.81 -3.85 12.13
N GLU A 89 10.72 -3.40 10.88
CA GLU A 89 11.68 -3.70 9.81
C GLU A 89 12.52 -2.47 9.44
N PRO A 90 13.72 -2.67 8.87
CA PRO A 90 14.47 -1.59 8.24
C PRO A 90 13.64 -0.87 7.17
N VAL A 91 13.77 0.46 7.07
CA VAL A 91 13.01 1.30 6.11
C VAL A 91 13.10 0.83 4.66
N GLY A 92 14.17 0.11 4.29
CA GLY A 92 14.31 -0.51 2.97
C GLY A 92 13.20 -1.49 2.62
N HIS A 93 12.60 -2.19 3.60
CA HIS A 93 11.46 -3.08 3.36
C HIS A 93 10.20 -2.33 2.96
N LEU A 94 9.97 -1.14 3.54
CA LEU A 94 8.90 -0.27 3.08
C LEU A 94 9.17 0.18 1.64
N GLY A 95 10.43 0.48 1.29
CA GLY A 95 10.81 0.84 -0.07
C GLY A 95 10.56 -0.29 -1.07
N LEU A 96 10.88 -1.54 -0.72
CA LEU A 96 10.58 -2.72 -1.55
C LEU A 96 9.07 -2.91 -1.75
N LEU A 97 8.27 -2.79 -0.69
CA LEU A 97 6.81 -2.85 -0.80
C LEU A 97 6.28 -1.76 -1.74
N LEU A 98 6.74 -0.51 -1.58
CA LEU A 98 6.31 0.59 -2.44
C LEU A 98 6.77 0.42 -3.89
N ALA A 99 7.93 -0.19 -4.13
CA ALA A 99 8.38 -0.54 -5.48
C ALA A 99 7.45 -1.57 -6.12
N VAL A 100 7.15 -2.68 -5.44
CA VAL A 100 6.23 -3.71 -5.93
C VAL A 100 4.84 -3.14 -6.25
N LEU A 101 4.29 -2.30 -5.36
CA LEU A 101 3.01 -1.63 -5.59
C LEU A 101 3.07 -0.65 -6.77
N GLY A 102 4.19 0.06 -6.92
CA GLY A 102 4.39 1.00 -8.02
C GLY A 102 4.51 0.32 -9.38
N ASP A 103 5.21 -0.82 -9.43
CA ASP A 103 5.35 -1.63 -10.64
C ASP A 103 3.99 -2.22 -11.05
N ALA A 104 3.25 -2.81 -10.08
CA ALA A 104 1.90 -3.32 -10.33
C ALA A 104 0.94 -2.22 -10.83
N ALA A 105 1.05 -0.99 -10.29
CA ALA A 105 0.24 0.15 -10.74
C ALA A 105 0.61 0.65 -12.15
N GLY A 106 1.84 0.40 -12.62
CA GLY A 106 2.32 0.82 -13.94
C GLY A 106 2.04 -0.18 -15.05
N ASP A 107 2.03 -1.48 -14.72
CA ASP A 107 1.98 -2.56 -15.70
C ASP A 107 0.59 -3.16 -15.92
N ALA A 108 -0.35 -2.91 -15.01
CA ALA A 108 -1.65 -3.55 -15.02
C ALA A 108 -2.68 -2.87 -15.94
N PRO A 109 -3.63 -3.64 -16.52
CA PRO A 109 -4.69 -3.10 -17.38
C PRO A 109 -5.73 -2.26 -16.61
N HIS A 110 -5.89 -2.49 -15.30
CA HIS A 110 -6.76 -1.71 -14.43
C HIS A 110 -5.97 -1.03 -13.32
N PRO A 111 -6.41 0.17 -12.86
CA PRO A 111 -5.62 0.97 -11.93
C PRO A 111 -5.56 0.37 -10.52
N LEU A 112 -4.38 0.45 -9.92
CA LEU A 112 -4.15 0.31 -8.49
C LEU A 112 -4.09 1.69 -7.83
N ARG A 113 -4.87 1.88 -6.76
CA ARG A 113 -4.73 3.03 -5.86
C ARG A 113 -4.34 2.53 -4.47
N VAL A 114 -3.31 3.13 -3.89
CA VAL A 114 -2.89 2.88 -2.51
C VAL A 114 -3.11 4.15 -1.70
N VAL A 115 -3.76 4.01 -0.54
CA VAL A 115 -4.01 5.12 0.38
C VAL A 115 -3.46 4.76 1.74
N LEU A 116 -2.41 5.46 2.15
CA LEU A 116 -1.86 5.38 3.49
C LEU A 116 -2.62 6.33 4.41
N ARG A 117 -3.35 5.78 5.37
CA ARG A 117 -4.18 6.52 6.31
C ARG A 117 -3.61 6.40 7.71
N ASP A 118 -3.57 7.53 8.41
CA ASP A 118 -3.13 7.58 9.80
C ASP A 118 -3.78 8.74 10.54
N ALA A 119 -3.61 8.81 11.86
CA ALA A 119 -4.07 9.92 12.67
C ALA A 119 -3.45 11.25 12.20
N PRO A 120 -4.18 12.39 12.27
CA PRO A 120 -3.71 13.68 11.76
C PRO A 120 -2.33 14.12 12.27
N ASP A 121 -2.03 13.82 13.53
CA ASP A 121 -0.76 14.12 14.19
C ASP A 121 0.41 13.26 13.67
N ARG A 122 0.12 12.08 13.09
CA ARG A 122 1.11 11.13 12.55
C ARG A 122 1.37 11.29 11.06
N VAL A 123 0.45 11.91 10.32
CA VAL A 123 0.59 12.14 8.88
C VAL A 123 1.92 12.82 8.48
N PRO A 124 2.44 13.84 9.19
CA PRO A 124 3.74 14.41 8.85
C PRO A 124 4.88 13.40 8.91
N ASP A 125 4.85 12.47 9.86
CA ASP A 125 5.86 11.43 9.99
C ASP A 125 5.73 10.37 8.88
N LEU A 126 4.50 9.92 8.64
CA LEU A 126 4.17 9.01 7.54
C LEU A 126 4.64 9.56 6.19
N ARG A 127 4.44 10.86 5.94
CA ARG A 127 4.93 11.54 4.72
C ARG A 127 6.45 11.48 4.62
N ARG A 128 7.19 11.81 5.68
CA ARG A 128 8.66 11.76 5.70
C ARG A 128 9.18 10.34 5.48
N ARG A 129 8.58 9.36 6.15
CA ARG A 129 8.96 7.94 6.05
C ARG A 129 8.71 7.40 4.64
N THR A 130 7.56 7.71 4.06
CA THR A 130 7.20 7.33 2.68
C THR A 130 8.14 7.98 1.67
N ALA A 131 8.40 9.30 1.79
CA ALA A 131 9.32 10.00 0.89
C ALA A 131 10.76 9.47 0.95
N ARG A 132 11.21 8.98 2.12
CA ARG A 132 12.52 8.32 2.27
C ARG A 132 12.57 6.92 1.69
N ALA A 133 11.44 6.21 1.71
CA ALA A 133 11.32 4.84 1.24
C ALA A 133 11.07 4.74 -0.26
N LEU A 134 10.42 5.75 -0.87
CA LEU A 134 10.16 5.77 -2.30
C LEU A 134 11.47 5.65 -3.09
N PRO A 135 11.53 4.75 -4.08
CA PRO A 135 12.70 4.65 -4.94
C PRO A 135 12.91 5.97 -5.67
N ARG A 136 14.15 6.47 -5.64
CA ARG A 136 14.55 7.61 -6.47
C ARG A 136 14.65 7.10 -7.91
N ARG A 137 13.69 7.50 -8.74
CA ARG A 137 13.79 7.32 -10.20
C ARG A 137 14.91 8.17 -10.77
#